data_AF-A0A812JQS9-F1
#
_entry.id   AF-A0A812JQS9-F1
#
_cell.length_a   1.000
_cell.length_b   1.000
_cell.length_c   1.000
_cell.angle_alpha   90.00
_cell.angle_beta   90.00
_cell.angle_gamma   90.00
#
_symmetry.space_group_name_H-M   'P 1'
#
loop_
_entity.id
_entity.type
_entity.pdbx_description
1 polymer ?
#
loop_
_entity_poly.entity_id
_entity_poly.type
_entity_poly.pdbx_seq_one_letter_code
_entity_poly.pdbx_strand_id
1 'polypeptide(L)'
;MGQSSASTASASASAASDAGETPKKDPWLPPGSYAIDPAKPHRKPSNSCTRIREDMLRCYEGTKCYRDGASFEECLNSNDPEYVTQECIWLRKGYAQCRRDLLNRQRIWQRGNRSA
;
A
#
# COMPACT_ATOMS: atom_id res chain seq x y z
N MET A 1 -35.97 -57.66 -20.48
CA MET A 1 -36.82 -56.77 -21.31
C MET A 1 -36.83 -55.43 -20.56
N GLY A 2 -35.93 -54.49 -20.89
CA GLY A 2 -36.25 -53.30 -21.70
C GLY A 2 -36.91 -52.22 -20.80
N GLN A 3 -36.55 -50.94 -20.78
CA GLN A 3 -35.94 -50.05 -21.76
C GLN A 3 -35.37 -48.81 -21.05
N SER A 4 -34.49 -48.12 -21.78
CA SER A 4 -33.88 -46.82 -21.58
C SER A 4 -34.84 -45.68 -21.25
N SER A 5 -34.33 -44.60 -20.64
CA SER A 5 -34.57 -43.22 -21.10
C SER A 5 -33.52 -42.27 -20.53
N ALA A 6 -32.71 -41.74 -21.44
CA ALA A 6 -31.80 -40.62 -21.20
C ALA A 6 -32.59 -39.30 -21.32
N SER A 7 -32.38 -38.38 -20.38
CA SER A 7 -32.88 -37.01 -20.49
C SER A 7 -31.74 -36.09 -20.92
N THR A 8 -31.73 -35.80 -22.21
CA THR A 8 -31.00 -34.72 -22.88
C THR A 8 -31.35 -33.36 -22.29
N ALA A 9 -30.34 -32.65 -21.77
CA ALA A 9 -30.40 -31.20 -21.59
C ALA A 9 -29.64 -30.55 -22.75
N SER A 10 -30.38 -29.81 -23.57
CA SER A 10 -29.84 -28.95 -24.63
C SER A 10 -30.28 -27.52 -24.31
N ALA A 11 -29.32 -26.64 -24.09
CA ALA A 11 -29.55 -25.19 -24.12
C ALA A 11 -28.24 -24.47 -24.51
N SER A 12 -28.19 -24.16 -25.80
CA SER A 12 -27.77 -22.87 -26.36
C SER A 12 -26.29 -22.46 -26.25
N ALA A 13 -25.63 -22.67 -27.39
CA ALA A 13 -24.45 -21.94 -27.83
C ALA A 13 -24.63 -20.42 -27.71
N SER A 14 -23.62 -19.75 -27.15
CA SER A 14 -23.29 -18.37 -27.50
C SER A 14 -21.96 -18.41 -28.22
N ALA A 15 -22.04 -18.16 -29.53
CA ALA A 15 -20.91 -18.03 -30.41
C ALA A 15 -20.10 -16.77 -30.09
N ALA A 16 -18.78 -16.93 -30.16
CA ALA A 16 -17.79 -15.99 -30.69
C ALA A 16 -17.80 -14.54 -30.20
N SER A 17 -16.73 -14.19 -29.49
CA SER A 17 -15.78 -13.21 -30.03
C SER A 17 -14.39 -13.61 -29.57
N ASP A 18 -13.74 -14.34 -30.46
CA ASP A 18 -12.29 -14.32 -30.62
C ASP A 18 -11.88 -12.85 -30.85
N ALA A 19 -11.10 -12.32 -29.93
CA ALA A 19 -10.11 -11.32 -30.28
C ALA A 19 -8.84 -11.78 -29.58
N GLY A 20 -8.05 -12.59 -30.29
CA GLY A 20 -6.70 -12.93 -29.87
C GLY A 20 -5.91 -11.66 -29.54
N GLU A 21 -5.76 -11.35 -28.25
CA GLU A 21 -4.72 -10.45 -27.81
C GLU A 21 -3.43 -11.29 -27.80
N THR A 22 -2.71 -11.26 -28.93
CA THR A 22 -1.29 -11.65 -28.96
C THR A 22 -0.61 -11.15 -27.68
N PRO A 23 0.22 -11.95 -27.00
CA PRO A 23 0.96 -11.45 -25.84
C PRO A 23 1.93 -10.41 -26.38
N LYS A 24 1.49 -9.15 -26.41
CA LYS A 24 2.34 -8.00 -26.66
C LYS A 24 3.37 -8.08 -25.56
N LYS A 25 4.57 -8.52 -25.92
CA LYS A 25 5.74 -8.45 -25.06
C LYS A 25 5.81 -6.99 -24.63
N ASP A 26 5.38 -6.69 -23.41
CA ASP A 26 5.53 -5.36 -22.85
C ASP A 26 6.99 -4.98 -23.06
N PRO A 27 7.29 -3.93 -23.85
CA PRO A 27 8.66 -3.54 -24.06
C PRO A 27 9.28 -3.35 -22.67
N TRP A 28 10.50 -3.84 -22.49
CA TRP A 28 11.20 -3.59 -21.24
C TRP A 28 11.42 -2.08 -21.16
N LEU A 29 10.68 -1.43 -20.26
CA LEU A 29 10.80 -0.01 -19.98
C LEU A 29 11.70 0.15 -18.74
N PRO A 30 12.68 1.08 -18.76
CA PRO A 30 13.46 1.36 -17.57
C PRO A 30 12.55 1.82 -16.41
N PRO A 31 12.92 1.53 -15.16
CA PRO A 31 12.13 1.96 -14.00
C PRO A 31 11.93 3.48 -14.01
N GLY A 32 10.67 3.91 -14.10
CA GLY A 32 10.28 5.33 -14.14
C GLY A 32 9.70 5.82 -15.47
N SER A 33 9.72 5.02 -16.54
CA SER A 33 9.15 5.40 -17.84
C SER A 33 7.73 4.86 -18.11
N TYR A 34 7.08 4.26 -17.11
CA TYR A 34 5.69 3.82 -17.26
C TYR A 34 4.77 5.00 -17.59
N ALA A 35 3.93 4.82 -18.61
CA ALA A 35 2.92 5.81 -18.98
C ALA A 35 1.93 5.98 -17.82
N ILE A 36 1.74 7.24 -17.43
CA ILE A 36 0.83 7.63 -16.35
C ILE A 36 -0.59 7.42 -16.84
N ASP A 37 -1.29 6.40 -16.31
CA ASP A 37 -2.70 6.17 -16.62
C ASP A 37 -3.53 7.36 -16.11
N PRO A 38 -4.18 8.14 -16.99
CA PRO A 38 -4.96 9.31 -16.58
C PRO A 38 -6.18 8.94 -15.74
N ALA A 39 -6.64 7.68 -15.78
CA ALA A 39 -7.73 7.19 -14.94
C ALA A 39 -7.33 6.98 -13.46
N LYS A 40 -6.03 6.93 -13.16
CA LYS A 40 -5.49 6.72 -11.80
C LYS A 40 -4.47 7.82 -11.47
N PRO A 41 -4.94 9.00 -11.00
CA PRO A 41 -4.04 10.11 -10.67
C PRO A 41 -3.01 9.64 -9.65
N HIS A 42 -1.74 9.70 -10.04
CA HIS A 42 -0.65 9.35 -9.16
C HIS A 42 -0.68 10.30 -7.97
N ARG A 43 -0.65 9.75 -6.75
CA ARG A 43 -0.55 10.59 -5.55
C ARG A 43 0.73 11.41 -5.64
N LYS A 44 0.59 12.74 -5.67
CA LYS A 44 1.74 13.62 -5.51
C LYS A 44 2.36 13.34 -4.13
N PRO A 45 3.67 13.06 -4.05
CA PRO A 45 4.32 12.88 -2.76
C PRO A 45 4.24 14.22 -2.00
N SER A 46 3.49 14.24 -0.89
CA SER A 46 3.49 15.39 0.02
C SER A 46 4.84 15.40 0.74
N ASN A 47 5.63 16.47 0.59
CA ASN A 47 6.91 16.66 1.30
C ASN A 47 6.70 16.97 2.80
N SER A 48 5.72 16.36 3.46
CA SER A 48 5.36 16.65 4.84
C SER A 48 4.95 15.38 5.58
N CYS A 49 5.43 15.21 6.81
CA CYS A 49 5.02 14.12 7.70
C CYS A 49 3.78 14.45 8.55
N THR A 50 3.05 15.51 8.21
CA THR A 50 1.93 16.02 9.02
C THR A 50 0.81 15.00 9.16
N ARG A 51 0.39 14.37 8.06
CA ARG A 51 -0.73 13.39 8.10
C ARG A 51 -0.41 12.19 8.97
N ILE A 52 0.76 11.59 8.78
CA ILE A 52 1.16 10.43 9.59
C ILE A 52 1.37 10.80 11.06
N ARG A 53 1.76 12.05 11.37
CA ARG A 53 1.83 12.55 12.74
C ARG A 53 0.44 12.66 13.36
N GLU A 54 -0.52 13.23 12.66
CA GLU A 54 -1.91 13.36 13.11
C GLU A 54 -2.55 11.99 13.32
N ASP A 55 -2.36 11.06 12.38
CA ASP A 55 -2.86 9.69 12.48
C ASP A 55 -2.23 8.95 13.67
N MET A 56 -0.92 9.15 13.90
CA MET A 56 -0.24 8.60 15.07
C MET A 56 -0.84 9.14 16.37
N LEU A 57 -0.99 10.45 16.52
CA LEU A 57 -1.56 11.06 17.74
C LEU A 57 -2.97 10.54 18.02
N ARG A 58 -3.83 10.53 16.99
CA ARG A 58 -5.20 10.00 17.09
C ARG A 58 -5.22 8.51 17.48
N CYS A 59 -4.25 7.74 16.99
CA CYS A 59 -4.12 6.33 17.35
C CYS A 59 -3.83 6.19 18.86
N TYR A 60 -2.83 6.91 19.37
CA TYR A 60 -2.43 6.87 20.78
C TYR A 60 -3.54 7.32 21.73
N GLU A 61 -4.30 8.36 21.39
CA GLU A 61 -5.46 8.82 22.18
C GLU A 61 -6.51 7.71 22.41
N GLY A 62 -6.63 6.76 21.46
CA GLY A 62 -7.55 5.64 21.56
C GLY A 62 -7.04 4.45 22.38
N THR A 63 -5.75 4.40 22.70
CA THR A 63 -5.09 3.24 23.32
C THR A 63 -5.36 3.11 24.82
N LYS A 64 -5.13 1.91 25.34
CA LYS A 64 -5.24 1.63 26.78
C LYS A 64 -4.22 2.43 27.58
N CYS A 65 -3.00 2.60 27.07
CA CYS A 65 -1.96 3.40 27.71
C CYS A 65 -2.41 4.83 28.04
N TYR A 66 -3.04 5.50 27.08
CA TYR A 66 -3.52 6.87 27.28
C TYR A 66 -4.73 6.93 28.23
N ARG A 67 -5.57 5.88 28.24
CA ARG A 67 -6.71 5.76 29.17
C ARG A 67 -6.29 5.48 30.60
N ASP A 68 -5.21 4.73 30.79
CA ASP A 68 -4.66 4.40 32.10
C ASP A 68 -3.95 5.61 32.75
N GLY A 69 -3.87 6.75 32.04
CA GLY A 69 -3.30 7.99 32.55
C GLY A 69 -1.78 8.04 32.52
N ALA A 70 -1.14 7.10 31.83
CA ALA A 70 0.30 7.11 31.63
C ALA A 70 0.73 8.33 30.80
N SER A 71 1.97 8.76 30.98
CA SER A 71 2.52 9.87 30.20
C SER A 71 2.60 9.50 28.72
N PHE A 72 2.43 10.48 27.83
CA PHE A 72 2.53 10.22 26.39
C PHE A 72 3.89 9.62 26.01
N GLU A 73 4.98 10.05 26.66
CA GLU A 73 6.33 9.54 26.43
C GLU A 73 6.47 8.06 26.81
N GLU A 74 5.81 7.63 27.88
CA GLU A 74 5.77 6.23 28.32
C GLU A 74 5.02 5.37 27.30
N CYS A 75 3.85 5.82 26.84
CA CYS A 75 3.11 5.15 25.78
C CYS A 75 3.92 5.05 24.49
N LEU A 76 4.68 6.11 24.16
CA LEU A 76 5.47 6.15 22.94
C LEU A 76 6.65 5.20 22.97
N ASN A 77 7.20 4.92 24.17
CA ASN A 77 8.34 4.03 24.36
C ASN A 77 7.94 2.55 24.51
N SER A 78 6.72 2.25 24.95
CA SER A 78 6.21 0.88 24.97
C SER A 78 6.11 0.31 23.55
N ASN A 79 6.44 -0.98 23.41
CA ASN A 79 6.27 -1.76 22.18
C ASN A 79 5.24 -2.88 22.36
N ASP A 80 4.45 -2.84 23.43
CA ASP A 80 3.51 -3.90 23.75
C ASP A 80 2.25 -3.75 22.90
N PRO A 81 1.92 -4.73 22.05
CA PRO A 81 0.80 -4.63 21.13
C PRO A 81 -0.55 -4.63 21.86
N GLU A 82 -0.65 -5.16 23.07
CA GLU A 82 -1.87 -5.10 23.88
C GLU A 82 -2.08 -3.73 24.55
N TYR A 83 -1.01 -3.00 24.81
CA TYR A 83 -1.06 -1.74 25.55
C TYR A 83 -1.26 -0.53 24.63
N VAL A 84 -0.57 -0.53 23.48
CA VAL A 84 -0.51 0.58 22.53
C VAL A 84 -1.18 0.24 21.19
N THR A 85 -1.59 -1.02 20.97
CA THR A 85 -2.06 -1.55 19.68
C THR A 85 -0.97 -1.60 18.59
N GLN A 86 -0.99 -2.67 17.80
CA GLN A 86 0.00 -2.92 16.76
C GLN A 86 0.00 -1.81 15.69
N GLU A 87 -1.16 -1.25 15.36
CA GLU A 87 -1.32 -0.18 14.37
C GLU A 87 -0.59 1.10 14.77
N CYS A 88 -0.66 1.51 16.03
CA CYS A 88 0.03 2.71 16.51
C CYS A 88 1.56 2.52 16.47
N ILE A 89 2.05 1.31 16.74
CA ILE A 89 3.48 0.98 16.63
C ILE A 89 3.94 1.09 15.17
N TRP A 90 3.13 0.65 14.21
CA TRP A 90 3.43 0.83 12.78
C TRP A 90 3.43 2.30 12.37
N LEU A 91 2.47 3.09 12.86
CA LEU A 91 2.44 4.54 12.62
C LEU A 91 3.66 5.25 13.20
N ARG A 92 4.13 4.86 14.39
CA ARG A 92 5.38 5.36 14.99
C ARG A 92 6.58 5.07 14.09
N LYS A 93 6.71 3.83 13.61
CA LYS A 93 7.79 3.43 12.68
C LYS A 93 7.70 4.20 11.35
N GLY A 94 6.51 4.35 10.80
CA GLY A 94 6.26 5.10 9.57
C GLY A 94 6.58 6.59 9.73
N TYR A 95 6.23 7.20 10.87
CA TYR A 95 6.59 8.59 11.16
C TYR A 95 8.11 8.78 11.26
N ALA A 96 8.81 7.86 11.93
CA ALA A 96 10.27 7.87 12.01
C ALA A 96 10.93 7.67 10.63
N GLN A 97 10.35 6.86 9.75
CA GLN A 97 10.80 6.71 8.36
C GLN A 97 10.56 8.00 7.58
N CYS A 98 9.35 8.58 7.65
CA CYS A 98 9.01 9.82 6.97
C CYS A 98 9.97 10.97 7.36
N ARG A 99 10.30 11.10 8.65
CA ARG A 99 11.27 12.10 9.12
C ARG A 99 12.66 11.88 8.52
N ARG A 100 13.11 10.63 8.42
CA ARG A 100 14.40 10.28 7.79
C ARG A 100 14.41 10.59 6.30
N ASP A 101 13.30 10.39 5.61
CA ASP A 101 13.18 10.65 4.17
C ASP A 101 13.14 12.15 3.86
N LEU A 102 12.52 12.96 4.72
CA LEU A 102 12.61 14.43 4.64
C LEU A 102 14.05 14.93 4.75
N LEU A 103 14.84 14.36 5.66
CA LEU A 103 16.25 14.71 5.87
C LEU A 103 17.17 14.17 4.76
N ASN A 104 16.88 12.99 4.22
CA ASN A 104 17.72 12.33 3.20
C ASN A 104 17.37 12.69 1.76
N ARG A 105 16.32 13.50 1.50
CA ARG A 105 15.95 13.89 0.13
C ARG A 105 17.13 14.50 -0.61
N GLN A 106 17.95 15.31 0.07
CA GLN A 106 19.16 15.93 -0.51
C GLN A 106 20.29 14.93 -0.79
N ARG A 107 20.32 13.80 -0.08
CA ARG A 107 21.38 12.77 -0.16
C ARG A 107 21.16 11.78 -1.32
N ILE A 108 19.90 11.56 -1.72
CA ILE A 108 19.53 10.66 -2.82
C ILE A 108 19.98 11.24 -4.17
N TRP A 109 19.83 12.55 -4.38
CA TRP A 109 20.32 13.24 -5.59
C TRP A 109 21.85 13.35 -5.67
N GLN A 110 22.58 13.06 -4.59
CA GLN A 110 24.06 13.03 -4.60
C GLN A 110 24.66 11.65 -4.84
N ARG A 111 23.85 10.58 -4.86
CA ARG A 111 24.34 9.21 -5.14
C ARG A 111 24.28 8.83 -6.61
N GLY A 112 23.55 9.57 -7.45
CA GLY A 112 23.55 9.41 -8.90
C GLY A 112 24.22 10.62 -9.54
N ASN A 113 25.32 10.40 -10.27
CA ASN A 113 26.14 11.39 -10.98
C ASN A 113 27.25 12.09 -10.18
N ARG A 114 28.03 11.36 -9.37
CA ARG A 114 29.43 11.76 -9.12
C ARG A 114 30.29 11.18 -10.24
N SER A 115 30.22 11.80 -11.41
CA SER A 115 31.28 11.66 -12.43
C SER A 115 32.53 12.27 -11.82
N ALA A 116 33.51 11.42 -11.48
CA ALA A 116 34.89 11.80 -11.22
C ALA A 116 35.76 10.93 -12.13
#